data_AF-A0A969SDF1-F1
#
_entry.id   AF-A0A969SDF1-F1
#
_cell.length_a   1.000
_cell.length_b   1.000
_cell.length_c   1.000
_cell.angle_alpha   90.00
_cell.angle_beta   90.00
_cell.angle_gamma   90.00
#
_symmetry.space_group_name_H-M   'P 1'
#
loop_
_entity.id
_entity.type
_entity.pdbx_description
1 polymer ?
#
loop_
_entity_poly.entity_id
_entity_poly.type
_entity_poly.pdbx_seq_one_letter_code
_entity_poly.pdbx_strand_id
1 'polypeptide(L)'
;MPIDSIKYEVIGVLNDFHHESFFNKVQPTIFKVAQEKDYRYLTLRVKDGTEQRTYATLQAHWAKLYPEIPFQGGYQEDVWSGYFYSLDKSVAFNRIIAIIAVMLALAGLSTLKLR
;
A
#
# COMPACT_ATOMS: atom_id res chain seq x y z
N MET A 1 20.48 12.06 9.88
CA MET A 1 21.76 11.38 9.57
C MET A 1 22.50 12.25 8.56
N PRO A 2 23.70 12.77 8.88
CA PRO A 2 24.44 13.56 7.91
C PRO A 2 24.98 12.60 6.83
N ILE A 3 24.56 12.82 5.57
CA ILE A 3 25.02 12.09 4.37
C ILE A 3 26.31 12.75 3.87
N ASP A 4 27.21 13.16 4.77
CA ASP A 4 28.17 14.22 4.43
C ASP A 4 29.56 13.69 4.00
N SER A 5 29.71 12.38 3.75
CA SER A 5 30.99 11.82 3.30
C SER A 5 30.91 10.59 2.40
N ILE A 6 29.71 10.11 2.06
CA ILE A 6 29.55 8.97 1.15
C ILE A 6 29.12 9.50 -0.21
N LYS A 7 30.00 9.38 -1.21
CA LYS A 7 29.68 9.72 -2.60
C LYS A 7 28.84 8.60 -3.21
N TYR A 8 27.69 8.95 -3.77
CA TYR A 8 26.84 8.04 -4.54
C TYR A 8 26.85 8.44 -6.00
N GLU A 9 26.86 7.45 -6.89
CA GLU A 9 26.67 7.65 -8.32
C GLU A 9 25.19 7.44 -8.67
N VAL A 10 24.58 8.41 -9.35
CA VAL A 10 23.21 8.30 -9.81
C VAL A 10 23.19 7.55 -11.14
N ILE A 11 22.74 6.29 -11.12
CA ILE A 11 22.67 5.42 -12.31
C ILE A 11 21.34 5.54 -13.06
N GLY A 12 20.36 6.24 -12.52
CA GLY A 12 19.05 6.41 -13.13
C GLY A 12 18.07 7.16 -12.25
N VAL A 13 16.97 7.62 -12.86
CA VAL A 13 15.85 8.29 -12.19
C VAL A 13 14.56 7.58 -12.59
N LEU A 14 13.72 7.31 -11.60
CA LEU A 14 12.40 6.71 -11.79
C LEU A 14 11.36 7.81 -11.97
N ASN A 15 10.28 7.52 -12.69
CA ASN A 15 9.10 8.38 -12.68
C ASN A 15 8.48 8.39 -11.28
N ASP A 16 7.76 9.47 -10.97
CA ASP A 16 7.06 9.62 -9.69
C ASP A 16 6.12 8.44 -9.42
N PHE A 17 6.24 7.87 -8.22
CA PHE A 17 5.39 6.79 -7.74
C PHE A 17 5.12 6.96 -6.23
N HIS A 18 3.96 6.48 -5.79
CA HIS A 18 3.59 6.51 -4.37
C HIS A 18 4.13 5.26 -3.68
N HIS A 19 5.05 5.44 -2.73
CA HIS A 19 5.53 4.37 -1.85
C HIS A 19 4.86 4.39 -0.46
N GLU A 20 4.08 5.43 -0.18
CA GLU A 20 3.31 5.65 1.04
C GLU A 20 1.82 5.78 0.68
N SER A 21 1.01 6.25 1.64
CA SER A 21 -0.38 6.66 1.40
C SER A 21 -0.53 7.62 0.20
N PHE A 22 -1.54 7.38 -0.64
CA PHE A 22 -1.89 8.25 -1.77
C PHE A 22 -2.37 9.66 -1.35
N PHE A 23 -2.64 9.89 -0.06
CA PHE A 23 -2.95 11.23 0.45
C PHE A 23 -1.70 12.09 0.67
N ASN A 24 -0.54 11.45 0.77
CA ASN A 24 0.72 12.15 0.95
C ASN A 24 1.30 12.52 -0.42
N LYS A 25 1.91 13.70 -0.51
CA LYS A 25 2.68 14.06 -1.70
C LYS A 25 3.85 13.10 -1.86
N VAL A 26 4.19 12.79 -3.11
CA VAL A 26 5.41 12.02 -3.44
C VAL A 26 6.62 12.76 -2.88
N GLN A 27 7.39 12.07 -2.04
CA GLN A 27 8.63 12.59 -1.46
C GLN A 27 9.85 12.03 -2.19
N PRO A 28 10.99 12.75 -2.21
CA PRO A 28 12.22 12.22 -2.76
C PRO A 28 12.66 10.95 -2.03
N THR A 29 12.87 9.88 -2.78
CA THR A 29 13.32 8.58 -2.23
C THR A 29 14.56 8.11 -2.97
N ILE A 30 15.55 7.64 -2.22
CA ILE A 30 16.78 7.07 -2.78
C ILE A 30 16.71 5.55 -2.65
N PHE A 31 16.81 4.86 -3.78
CA PHE A 31 17.04 3.43 -3.81
C PHE A 31 18.53 3.14 -3.94
N LYS A 32 19.01 2.19 -3.15
CA LYS A 32 20.37 1.67 -3.24
C LYS A 32 20.33 0.16 -3.28
N VAL A 33 21.29 -0.44 -3.96
CA VAL A 33 21.50 -1.88 -3.90
C VAL A 33 21.99 -2.22 -2.50
N ALA A 34 21.24 -3.07 -1.79
CA ALA A 34 21.61 -3.56 -0.46
C ALA A 34 22.73 -4.60 -0.57
N GLN A 35 23.57 -4.69 0.47
CA GLN A 35 24.54 -5.79 0.58
C GLN A 35 23.79 -7.09 0.88
N GLU A 36 24.37 -8.23 0.51
CA GLU A 36 23.72 -9.55 0.68
C GLU A 36 23.29 -9.82 2.14
N LYS A 37 24.10 -9.40 3.11
CA LYS A 37 23.80 -9.51 4.54
C LYS A 37 22.57 -8.71 5.01
N ASP A 38 22.14 -7.73 4.21
CA ASP A 38 21.02 -6.84 4.53
C ASP A 38 19.72 -7.31 3.85
N TYR A 39 19.73 -8.44 3.14
CA TYR A 39 18.53 -9.00 2.52
C TYR A 39 17.57 -9.53 3.59
N ARG A 40 16.33 -9.04 3.56
CA ARG A 40 15.28 -9.39 4.54
C ARG A 40 14.04 -10.03 3.91
N TYR A 41 13.75 -9.68 2.66
CA TYR A 41 12.55 -10.12 1.97
C TYR A 41 12.90 -10.53 0.54
N LEU A 42 12.18 -11.52 0.03
CA LEU A 42 12.27 -11.98 -1.35
C LEU A 42 10.92 -11.70 -2.02
N THR A 43 10.91 -10.83 -3.02
CA THR A 43 9.73 -10.58 -3.86
C THR A 43 9.81 -11.43 -5.11
N LEU A 44 8.73 -12.16 -5.40
CA LEU A 44 8.65 -13.06 -6.55
C LEU A 44 7.47 -12.67 -7.43
N ARG A 45 7.74 -12.42 -8.71
CA ARG A 45 6.68 -12.30 -9.73
C ARG A 45 6.41 -13.68 -10.30
N VAL A 46 5.17 -14.13 -10.17
CA VAL A 46 4.71 -15.44 -10.63
C VAL A 46 3.79 -15.29 -11.83
N LYS A 47 3.51 -16.41 -12.51
CA LYS A 47 2.55 -16.42 -13.62
C LYS A 47 1.12 -16.34 -13.08
N ASP A 48 0.28 -15.54 -13.73
CA ASP A 48 -1.13 -15.41 -13.39
C ASP A 48 -1.82 -16.77 -13.28
N GLY A 49 -2.59 -16.97 -12.20
CA GLY A 49 -3.29 -18.21 -11.88
C GLY A 49 -2.43 -19.30 -11.23
N THR A 50 -1.15 -19.04 -10.95
CA THR A 50 -0.23 -19.99 -10.28
C THR A 50 0.17 -19.56 -8.87
N GLU A 51 -0.43 -18.50 -8.35
CA GLU A 51 -0.08 -17.84 -7.09
C GLU A 51 -0.20 -18.79 -5.91
N GLN A 52 -1.37 -19.41 -5.73
CA GLN A 52 -1.63 -20.33 -4.62
C GLN A 52 -0.69 -21.54 -4.66
N ARG A 53 -0.47 -22.12 -5.85
CA ARG A 53 0.44 -23.26 -6.02
C ARG A 53 1.87 -22.86 -5.68
N THR A 54 2.31 -21.70 -6.13
CA THR A 54 3.67 -21.21 -5.87
C THR A 54 3.87 -20.88 -4.40
N TYR A 55 2.88 -20.27 -3.75
CA TYR A 55 2.88 -20.01 -2.31
C TYR A 55 3.05 -21.30 -1.50
N ALA A 56 2.22 -22.32 -1.77
CA ALA A 56 2.31 -23.61 -1.10
C ALA A 56 3.67 -24.30 -1.33
N THR A 57 4.21 -24.19 -2.54
CA THR A 57 5.53 -24.72 -2.88
C THR A 57 6.62 -24.02 -2.09
N LEU A 58 6.61 -22.67 -2.05
CA LEU A 58 7.58 -21.88 -1.30
C LEU A 58 7.53 -22.19 0.19
N GLN A 59 6.33 -22.27 0.77
CA GLN A 59 6.14 -22.63 2.17
C GLN A 59 6.73 -24.01 2.49
N ALA A 60 6.48 -25.01 1.65
CA ALA A 60 7.00 -26.35 1.83
C ALA A 60 8.53 -26.43 1.70
N HIS A 61 9.11 -25.68 0.76
CA HIS A 61 10.56 -25.60 0.60
C HIS A 61 11.23 -24.81 1.72
N TRP A 62 10.62 -23.72 2.18
CA TRP A 62 11.12 -22.92 3.30
C TRP A 62 11.20 -23.75 4.58
N ALA A 63 10.16 -24.51 4.90
CA ALA A 63 10.14 -25.40 6.07
C ALA A 63 11.23 -26.48 6.03
N LYS A 64 11.71 -26.87 4.84
CA LYS A 64 12.82 -27.82 4.68
C LYS A 64 14.19 -27.16 4.85
N LEU A 65 14.33 -25.92 4.39
CA LEU A 65 15.60 -25.18 4.44
C LEU A 65 15.85 -24.53 5.80
N TYR A 66 14.79 -24.03 6.44
CA TYR A 66 14.83 -23.26 7.69
C TYR A 66 13.72 -23.73 8.65
N PRO A 67 13.82 -24.95 9.19
CA PRO A 67 12.76 -25.52 10.02
C PRO A 67 12.48 -24.74 11.32
N GLU A 68 13.48 -24.04 11.85
CA GLU A 68 13.36 -23.17 13.02
C GLU A 68 12.80 -21.77 12.72
N ILE A 69 12.67 -21.38 11.45
CA ILE A 69 12.21 -20.04 11.04
C ILE A 69 10.81 -20.15 10.40
N PRO A 70 9.75 -19.63 11.04
CA PRO A 70 8.42 -19.61 10.47
C PRO A 70 8.39 -18.91 9.10
N PHE A 71 7.67 -19.51 8.15
CA PHE A 71 7.47 -18.91 6.83
C PHE A 71 6.59 -17.65 6.96
N GLN A 72 7.14 -16.49 6.62
CA GLN A 72 6.45 -15.19 6.64
C GLN A 72 6.16 -14.71 5.21
N GLY A 73 5.39 -15.49 4.45
CA GLY A 73 4.95 -15.13 3.10
C GLY A 73 3.58 -14.45 3.09
N GLY A 74 3.38 -13.52 2.17
CA GLY A 74 2.09 -12.88 1.90
C GLY A 74 1.95 -12.51 0.43
N TYR A 75 0.71 -12.25 0.00
CA TYR A 75 0.44 -11.78 -1.36
C TYR A 75 0.62 -10.25 -1.45
N GLN A 76 0.94 -9.76 -2.64
CA GLN A 76 1.18 -8.33 -2.86
C GLN A 76 -0.10 -7.50 -2.69
N GLU A 77 -1.26 -8.05 -3.05
CA GLU A 77 -2.58 -7.44 -2.86
C GLU A 77 -2.92 -7.22 -1.38
N ASP A 78 -2.47 -8.11 -0.50
CA ASP A 78 -2.79 -8.06 0.93
C ASP A 78 -2.07 -6.91 1.64
N VAL A 79 -0.94 -6.45 1.09
CA VAL A 79 -0.14 -5.35 1.65
C VAL A 79 -0.97 -4.06 1.78
N TRP A 80 -1.87 -3.81 0.83
CA TRP A 80 -2.69 -2.61 0.78
C TRP A 80 -4.11 -2.81 1.33
N SER A 81 -4.48 -4.03 1.72
CA SER A 81 -5.84 -4.37 2.16
C SER A 81 -6.32 -3.48 3.33
N GLY A 82 -5.48 -3.26 4.34
CA GLY A 82 -5.80 -2.40 5.48
C GLY A 82 -5.96 -0.92 5.08
N TYR A 83 -5.14 -0.44 4.14
CA TYR A 83 -5.23 0.91 3.62
C TYR A 83 -6.56 1.14 2.88
N PHE A 84 -6.91 0.26 1.94
CA PHE A 84 -8.17 0.34 1.20
C PHE A 84 -9.40 0.18 2.10
N TYR A 85 -9.33 -0.70 3.11
CA TYR A 85 -10.42 -0.85 4.07
C TYR A 85 -10.70 0.46 4.85
N SER A 86 -9.66 1.21 5.22
CA SER A 86 -9.82 2.50 5.91
C SER A 86 -10.42 3.60 5.01
N LEU A 87 -10.08 3.57 3.71
CA LEU A 87 -10.64 4.46 2.70
C LEU A 87 -12.15 4.24 2.55
N ASP A 88 -12.57 2.98 2.41
CA ASP A 88 -13.98 2.62 2.22
C ASP A 88 -14.86 3.12 3.37
N LYS A 89 -14.38 3.01 4.62
CA LYS A 89 -15.08 3.54 5.79
C LYS A 89 -15.25 5.06 5.72
N SER A 90 -14.19 5.75 5.31
CA SER A 90 -14.18 7.22 5.21
C SER A 90 -15.13 7.71 4.10
N VAL A 91 -15.19 7.00 2.98
CA VAL A 91 -16.12 7.28 1.88
C VAL A 91 -17.57 7.05 2.33
N ALA A 92 -17.85 5.93 3.01
CA ALA A 92 -19.19 5.63 3.51
C ALA A 92 -19.68 6.69 4.50
N PHE A 93 -18.82 7.15 5.42
CA PHE A 93 -19.16 8.20 6.38
C PHE A 93 -19.47 9.54 5.70
N ASN A 94 -18.60 9.99 4.79
CA ASN A 94 -18.83 11.23 4.03
C ASN A 94 -20.12 11.18 3.20
N ARG A 95 -20.45 10.02 2.63
CA ARG A 95 -21.69 9.82 1.89
C ARG A 95 -22.93 10.05 2.75
N ILE A 96 -22.93 9.57 3.99
CA ILE A 96 -24.05 9.77 4.93
C ILE A 96 -24.23 11.26 5.24
N ILE A 97 -23.13 11.97 5.54
CA ILE A 97 -23.16 13.41 5.80
C ILE A 97 -23.71 14.17 4.58
N ALA A 98 -23.24 13.83 3.38
CA ALA A 98 -23.70 14.47 2.15
C ALA A 98 -25.21 14.29 1.94
N ILE A 99 -25.74 13.08 2.19
CA ILE A 99 -27.18 12.81 2.09
C ILE A 99 -27.97 13.67 3.09
N ILE A 100 -27.51 13.76 4.35
CA ILE A 100 -28.14 14.61 5.37
C ILE A 100 -28.11 16.09 4.95
N ALA A 101 -26.97 16.58 4.47
CA ALA A 101 -26.83 17.96 4.03
C ALA A 101 -27.77 18.29 2.86
N VAL A 102 -27.92 17.38 1.90
CA VAL A 102 -28.86 17.53 0.78
C VAL A 102 -30.31 17.56 1.28
N MET A 103 -30.70 16.67 2.20
CA MET A 103 -32.05 16.68 2.78
C MET A 103 -32.35 17.99 3.51
N LEU A 104 -31.40 18.49 4.30
CA LEU A 104 -31.53 19.78 5.00
C LEU A 104 -31.63 20.96 4.02
N ALA A 105 -30.85 20.95 2.94
CA ALA A 105 -30.91 21.98 1.91
C ALA A 105 -32.27 22.02 1.19
N LEU A 106 -32.83 20.84 0.88
CA LEU A 106 -34.16 20.72 0.28
C LEU A 106 -35.26 21.22 1.22
N ALA A 107 -35.20 20.86 2.51
CA ALA A 107 -36.14 21.35 3.52
C ALA A 107 -36.06 22.88 3.70
N GLY A 108 -34.84 23.43 3.69
CA GLY A 108 -34.62 24.89 3.74
C GLY A 108 -35.20 25.60 2.52
N LEU A 109 -35.01 25.05 1.31
CA LEU A 109 -35.55 25.62 0.08
C LEU A 109 -37.09 25.62 0.06
N SER A 110 -37.75 24.57 0.57
CA SER A 110 -39.21 24.55 0.68
C SER A 110 -39.74 25.62 1.65
N THR A 111 -39.01 25.87 2.75
CA THR A 111 -39.38 26.89 3.74
C THR A 111 -39.23 28.30 3.18
N LEU A 112 -38.21 28.55 2.34
CA LEU A 112 -37.98 29.85 1.68
C LEU A 112 -39.03 30.16 0.61
N LYS A 113 -39.58 29.14 -0.07
CA LYS A 113 -40.60 29.32 -1.12
C LYS A 113 -42.02 29.56 -0.59
N LEU A 114 -42.27 29.41 0.71
CA LEU A 114 -43.59 29.60 1.34
C LEU A 114 -43.76 30.98 2.01
N ARG A 115 -42.86 31.94 1.76
CA ARG A 115 -42.93 33.33 2.20
C ARG A 115 -42.87 34.26 0.99
#